data_AF-A0A1Q3CVI4-F1
#
_entry.id   AF-A0A1Q3CVI4-F1
#
_cell.length_a   1.000
_cell.length_b   1.000
_cell.length_c   1.000
_cell.angle_alpha   90.00
_cell.angle_beta   90.00
_cell.angle_gamma   90.00
#
_symmetry.space_group_name_H-M   'P 1'
#
loop_
_entity.id
_entity.type
_entity.pdbx_description
1 polymer ?
#
loop_
_entity_poly.entity_id
_entity_poly.type
_entity_poly.pdbx_seq_one_letter_code
_entity_poly.pdbx_strand_id
1 'polypeptide(L)'
;MTFLVVDTPSPYNAIIGRPGLNLLEAIVSTKHLLMKFPTRFGVGEVRGDQQVARLCYKTAIMDKGKDKVFTIENVELKEDIEPERPQPVKDVVQVPLHEGNTEQVFQVG
;
A
#
# COMPACT_ATOMS: atom_id res chain seq x y z
N MET A 1 -1.06 -0.87 -25.31
CA MET A 1 -1.80 -0.20 -24.22
C MET A 1 -2.50 1.01 -24.79
N THR A 2 -3.77 1.23 -24.45
CA THR A 2 -4.58 2.36 -24.93
C THR A 2 -4.93 3.27 -23.75
N PHE A 3 -4.89 4.58 -23.93
CA PHE A 3 -5.20 5.56 -22.90
C PHE A 3 -6.36 6.45 -23.32
N LEU A 4 -7.22 6.78 -22.36
CA LEU A 4 -8.17 7.88 -22.51
C LEU A 4 -7.47 9.17 -22.07
N VAL A 5 -7.41 10.15 -22.96
CA VAL A 5 -6.88 11.48 -22.65
C VAL A 5 -8.04 12.36 -22.21
N VAL A 6 -7.92 12.94 -21.03
CA VAL A 6 -8.92 13.85 -20.46
C VAL A 6 -8.23 15.19 -20.22
N ASP A 7 -8.75 16.23 -20.86
CA ASP A 7 -8.28 17.60 -20.64
C ASP A 7 -9.03 18.21 -19.45
N THR A 8 -8.52 17.95 -18.25
CA THR A 8 -9.10 18.46 -16.99
C THR A 8 -7.99 18.75 -15.98
N PRO A 9 -8.13 19.82 -15.17
CA PRO A 9 -7.25 20.03 -14.03
C PRO A 9 -7.28 18.82 -13.08
N SER A 10 -6.16 18.10 -13.02
CA SER A 10 -6.00 16.89 -12.21
C SER A 10 -4.65 16.94 -11.49
N PRO A 11 -4.57 16.51 -10.22
CA PRO A 11 -3.29 16.34 -9.53
C PRO A 11 -2.48 15.14 -10.06
N TYR A 12 -3.08 14.33 -10.96
CA TYR A 12 -2.46 13.15 -11.55
C TYR A 12 -2.24 13.33 -13.05
N ASN A 13 -1.02 13.04 -13.49
CA ASN A 13 -0.64 13.04 -14.92
C ASN A 13 -1.18 11.80 -15.67
N ALA A 14 -1.34 10.67 -14.97
CA ALA A 14 -1.88 9.44 -15.53
C ALA A 14 -2.48 8.58 -14.42
N ILE A 15 -3.56 7.86 -14.73
CA ILE A 15 -4.18 6.87 -13.85
C ILE A 15 -4.06 5.51 -14.54
N ILE A 16 -3.27 4.62 -13.95
CA ILE A 16 -3.07 3.27 -14.48
C ILE A 16 -3.88 2.31 -13.63
N GLY A 17 -4.95 1.78 -14.22
CA GLY A 17 -5.77 0.75 -13.58
C GLY A 17 -5.07 -0.62 -13.52
N ARG A 18 -5.68 -1.56 -12.80
CA ARG A 18 -5.20 -2.96 -12.69
C ARG A 18 -4.91 -3.62 -14.04
N PRO A 19 -5.75 -3.50 -15.10
CA PRO A 19 -5.43 -4.09 -16.40
C PRO A 19 -4.11 -3.57 -16.99
N GLY A 20 -3.82 -2.28 -16.80
CA GLY A 20 -2.58 -1.66 -17.25
C GLY A 20 -1.37 -2.14 -16.45
N LEU A 21 -1.49 -2.22 -15.13
CA LEU A 21 -0.42 -2.78 -14.27
C LEU A 21 -0.13 -4.25 -14.61
N ASN A 22 -1.15 -5.06 -14.86
CA ASN A 22 -0.99 -6.47 -15.25
C ASN A 22 -0.31 -6.60 -16.61
N LEU A 23 -0.69 -5.76 -17.59
CA LEU A 23 -0.06 -5.74 -18.91
C LEU A 23 1.42 -5.35 -18.83
N LEU A 24 1.77 -4.46 -17.91
CA LEU A 24 3.15 -4.04 -17.64
C LEU A 24 3.91 -5.04 -16.78
N GLU A 25 3.29 -6.12 -16.29
CA GLU A 25 3.88 -7.03 -15.29
C GLU A 25 4.45 -6.26 -14.09
N ALA A 26 3.76 -5.19 -13.70
CA ALA A 26 4.28 -4.22 -12.77
C ALA A 26 4.09 -4.65 -11.32
N ILE A 27 5.13 -4.43 -10.52
CA ILE A 27 5.11 -4.60 -9.06
C ILE A 27 5.09 -3.21 -8.43
N VAL A 28 4.07 -2.92 -7.64
CA VAL A 28 3.90 -1.61 -6.99
C VAL A 28 4.04 -1.75 -5.47
N SER A 29 4.91 -0.94 -4.88
CA SER A 29 5.04 -0.79 -3.43
C SER A 29 4.55 0.58 -3.00
N THR A 30 3.39 0.60 -2.33
CA THR A 30 2.80 1.83 -1.79
C THR A 30 3.68 2.45 -0.70
N LYS A 31 4.25 1.62 0.19
CA LYS A 31 5.17 2.06 1.27
C LYS A 31 6.37 2.83 0.71
N HIS A 32 6.95 2.35 -0.38
CA HIS A 32 8.14 2.95 -0.97
C HIS A 32 7.83 3.94 -2.09
N LEU A 33 6.54 4.10 -2.45
CA LEU A 33 6.09 4.83 -3.64
C LEU A 33 6.89 4.43 -4.88
N LEU A 34 7.08 3.13 -5.08
CA LEU A 34 7.93 2.60 -6.14
C LEU A 34 7.14 1.60 -6.97
N MET A 35 7.16 1.77 -8.29
CA MET A 35 6.67 0.80 -9.26
C MET A 35 7.86 0.27 -10.06
N LYS A 36 7.93 -1.05 -10.21
CA LYS A 36 8.90 -1.74 -11.07
C LYS A 36 8.19 -2.49 -12.17
N PHE A 37 8.80 -2.59 -13.34
CA PHE A 37 8.27 -3.35 -14.47
C PHE A 37 9.40 -3.82 -15.39
N PRO A 38 9.26 -4.97 -16.06
CA PRO A 38 10.24 -5.43 -17.04
C PRO A 38 10.36 -4.47 -18.24
N THR A 39 11.57 -4.36 -18.75
CA THR A 39 11.92 -3.64 -19.97
C THR A 39 12.92 -4.49 -20.77
N ARG A 40 13.11 -4.15 -22.05
CA ARG A 40 14.10 -4.83 -22.90
C ARG A 40 15.55 -4.77 -22.39
N PHE A 41 15.85 -3.88 -21.45
CA PHE A 41 17.19 -3.67 -20.89
C PHE A 41 17.29 -4.01 -19.39
N GLY A 42 16.29 -4.69 -18.82
CA GLY A 42 16.22 -5.00 -17.39
C GLY A 42 14.98 -4.41 -16.75
N VAL A 43 15.07 -3.96 -15.50
CA VAL A 43 13.90 -3.48 -14.73
C VAL A 43 13.80 -1.96 -14.81
N GLY A 44 12.67 -1.46 -15.29
CA GLY A 44 12.28 -0.06 -15.21
C GLY A 44 11.74 0.27 -13.83
N GLU A 45 12.03 1.47 -13.34
CA GLU A 45 11.55 1.97 -12.06
C GLU A 45 10.86 3.32 -12.21
N VAL A 46 9.71 3.48 -11.57
CA VAL A 46 9.01 4.76 -11.39
C VAL A 46 8.94 5.02 -9.89
N ARG A 47 9.57 6.11 -9.44
CA ARG A 47 9.60 6.54 -8.03
C ARG A 47 8.72 7.76 -7.84
N GLY A 48 7.84 7.69 -6.84
CA GLY A 48 7.15 8.83 -6.30
C GLY A 48 8.02 9.58 -5.29
N ASP A 49 7.70 10.86 -5.08
CA ASP A 49 8.33 11.68 -4.06
C ASP A 49 7.59 11.51 -2.73
N GLN A 50 8.26 10.90 -1.75
CA GLN A 50 7.69 10.66 -0.42
C GLN A 50 7.40 11.94 0.35
N GLN A 51 8.21 13.00 0.16
CA GLN A 51 8.00 14.27 0.87
C GLN A 51 6.74 14.95 0.33
N VAL A 52 6.60 15.02 -0.98
CA VAL A 52 5.42 15.60 -1.64
C VAL A 52 4.17 14.78 -1.30
N ALA A 53 4.25 13.45 -1.35
CA ALA A 53 3.12 12.59 -0.98
C ALA A 53 2.67 12.82 0.47
N ARG A 54 3.62 12.91 1.41
CA ARG A 54 3.32 13.19 2.83
C ARG A 54 2.71 14.59 3.02
N LEU A 55 3.23 15.59 2.31
CA LEU A 55 2.70 16.94 2.34
C LEU A 55 1.26 16.98 1.81
N CYS A 56 0.99 16.38 0.65
CA CYS A 56 -0.35 16.29 0.07
C CYS A 56 -1.33 15.59 1.01
N TYR A 57 -0.92 14.49 1.64
CA TYR A 57 -1.74 13.79 2.63
C TYR A 57 -2.07 14.67 3.83
N LYS A 58 -1.05 15.35 4.40
CA LYS A 58 -1.24 16.27 5.53
C LYS A 58 -2.20 17.40 5.17
N THR A 59 -2.02 18.03 4.00
CA THR A 59 -2.91 19.09 3.52
C THR A 59 -4.33 18.58 3.31
N ALA A 60 -4.51 17.42 2.67
CA ALA A 60 -5.84 16.85 2.43
C ALA A 60 -6.59 16.49 3.74
N ILE A 61 -5.86 16.14 4.81
CA ILE A 61 -6.44 15.91 6.14
C ILE A 61 -6.75 17.22 6.85
N MET A 62 -5.85 18.20 6.80
CA MET A 62 -6.03 19.47 7.49
C MET A 62 -7.13 20.34 6.87
N ASP A 63 -7.35 20.22 5.57
CA ASP A 63 -8.38 20.97 4.82
C ASP A 63 -9.80 20.41 5.07
N LYS A 64 -9.92 19.16 5.52
CA LYS A 64 -11.17 18.59 6.03
C LYS A 64 -11.34 18.99 7.50
N GLY A 65 -11.82 20.21 7.71
CA GLY A 65 -11.99 20.83 9.02
C GLY A 65 -12.53 19.88 10.09
N LYS A 66 -11.77 19.76 11.18
CA LYS A 66 -12.11 19.40 12.58
C LYS A 66 -13.03 18.20 12.90
N ASP A 67 -13.76 17.60 11.97
CA ASP A 67 -14.64 16.47 12.26
C ASP A 67 -14.21 15.25 11.45
N LYS A 68 -13.72 14.23 12.18
CA LYS A 68 -13.34 12.88 11.72
C LYS A 68 -11.93 12.70 11.17
N VAL A 69 -10.95 13.37 11.77
CA VAL A 69 -9.56 12.89 11.68
C VAL A 69 -9.41 11.74 12.69
N PHE A 70 -9.41 10.49 12.23
CA PHE A 70 -8.70 9.45 12.98
C PHE A 70 -7.22 9.77 12.83
N THR A 71 -6.68 10.51 13.79
CA THR A 71 -5.26 10.77 13.90
C THR A 71 -4.61 9.41 14.08
N ILE A 72 -4.02 8.87 13.02
CA ILE A 72 -2.84 8.03 13.20
C ILE A 72 -1.77 9.05 13.57
N GLU A 73 -1.67 9.34 14.86
CA GLU A 73 -0.51 10.04 15.40
C GLU A 73 0.71 9.33 14.82
N ASN A 74 1.74 10.10 14.44
CA ASN A 74 3.04 9.50 14.23
C ASN A 74 3.37 8.83 15.56
N VAL A 75 3.16 7.52 15.65
CA VAL A 75 3.64 6.70 16.76
C VAL A 75 5.16 6.84 16.66
N GLU A 76 5.69 7.83 17.38
CA GLU A 76 6.98 7.65 18.04
C GLU A 76 6.91 6.25 18.63
N LEU A 77 7.82 5.39 18.18
CA LEU A 77 7.99 4.03 18.65
C LEU A 77 8.19 4.08 20.17
N LYS A 78 7.09 4.18 20.91
CA LYS A 78 7.04 3.94 22.33
C LYS A 78 6.81 2.45 22.46
N GLU A 79 7.82 1.85 23.09
CA GLU A 79 7.95 0.44 23.39
C GLU A 79 6.64 -0.17 23.90
N ASP A 80 6.36 -1.36 23.40
CA ASP A 80 5.52 -2.41 23.96
C ASP A 80 4.12 -1.99 24.46
N ILE A 81 3.23 -1.69 23.53
CA ILE A 81 1.81 -2.01 23.72
C ILE A 81 1.51 -3.12 22.71
N GLU A 82 1.42 -4.37 23.18
CA GLU A 82 0.85 -5.44 22.35
C GLU A 82 -0.55 -5.00 21.92
N PRO A 83 -0.82 -4.84 20.61
CA PRO A 83 -2.16 -4.56 20.17
C PRO A 83 -3.01 -5.79 20.46
N GLU A 84 -4.09 -5.65 21.23
CA GLU A 84 -5.08 -6.71 21.38
C GLU A 84 -5.52 -7.15 19.99
N ARG A 85 -5.10 -8.36 19.59
CA ARG A 85 -5.44 -8.91 18.29
C ARG A 85 -6.93 -9.25 18.32
N PRO A 86 -7.75 -8.67 17.43
CA PRO A 86 -9.13 -9.12 17.29
C PRO A 86 -9.12 -10.61 16.97
N GLN A 87 -9.82 -11.40 17.78
CA GLN A 87 -9.92 -12.84 17.56
C GLN A 87 -10.78 -13.12 16.32
N PRO A 88 -10.43 -14.11 15.49
CA PRO A 88 -11.23 -14.49 14.32
C PRO A 88 -12.66 -14.85 14.74
N VAL A 89 -13.65 -14.36 13.98
CA VAL A 89 -15.07 -14.70 14.19
C VAL A 89 -15.43 -16.11 13.65
N LYS A 90 -14.48 -16.76 12.95
CA LYS A 90 -14.65 -18.07 12.31
C LYS A 90 -13.53 -19.01 12.72
N ASP A 91 -13.82 -20.31 12.66
CA ASP A 91 -12.82 -21.36 12.85
C ASP A 91 -11.70 -21.21 11.81
N VAL A 92 -10.46 -21.15 12.28
CA VAL A 92 -9.26 -21.00 11.45
C VAL A 92 -8.48 -22.30 11.41
N VAL A 93 -7.99 -22.68 10.22
CA VAL A 93 -7.07 -23.79 10.04
C VAL A 93 -5.64 -23.28 10.23
N GLN A 94 -4.88 -23.94 11.10
CA GLN A 94 -3.45 -23.66 11.28
C GLN A 94 -2.64 -24.41 10.24
N VAL A 95 -1.89 -23.67 9.43
CA VAL A 95 -1.01 -24.23 8.39
C VAL A 95 0.44 -23.96 8.79
N PRO A 96 1.29 -24.99 8.92
CA PRO A 96 2.72 -24.82 9.16
C PRO A 96 3.39 -24.00 8.06
N LEU A 97 4.27 -23.07 8.46
CA LEU A 97 5.10 -22.31 7.52
C LEU A 97 6.18 -23.16 6.86
N HIS A 98 6.58 -24.26 7.51
CA HIS A 98 7.53 -25.23 6.99
C HIS A 98 7.16 -26.65 7.42
N GLU A 99 7.42 -27.64 6.55
CA GLU A 99 7.20 -29.05 6.88
C GLU A 99 8.04 -29.45 8.09
N GLY A 100 7.39 -29.97 9.13
CA GLY A 100 8.04 -30.43 10.36
C GLY A 100 8.22 -29.38 11.46
N ASN A 101 7.87 -28.10 11.24
CA ASN A 101 7.90 -27.07 12.28
C ASN A 101 6.47 -26.62 12.67
N THR A 102 6.00 -27.08 13.83
CA THR A 102 4.67 -26.74 14.38
C THR A 102 4.65 -25.46 15.21
N GLU A 103 5.81 -24.85 15.49
CA GLU A 103 5.89 -23.60 16.28
C GLU A 103 5.60 -22.36 15.43
N GLN A 104 5.75 -22.47 14.12
CA GLN A 104 5.54 -21.38 13.17
C GLN A 104 4.39 -21.72 12.23
N VAL A 105 3.17 -21.29 12.59
CA VAL A 105 1.94 -21.51 11.83
C VAL A 105 1.31 -20.20 11.40
N PHE A 106 0.62 -20.19 10.26
CA PHE A 106 -0.30 -19.12 9.88
C PHE A 106 -1.74 -19.63 9.89
N GLN A 107 -2.67 -18.73 10.21
CA GLN A 107 -4.09 -19.04 10.29
C GLN A 107 -4.79 -18.70 8.98
N VAL A 108 -5.56 -19.64 8.45
CA VAL A 108 -6.36 -19.48 7.22
C VAL A 108 -7.84 -19.68 7.59
N GLY A 109 -8.70 -18.76 7.14
CA GLY A 109 -10.15 -18.80 7.36
C GLY A 109 -10.94 -18.23 6.18
#